data_AF-A0A2D1QIA7-F1
#
_entry.id   AF-A0A2D1QIA7-F1
#
_cell.length_a   1.000
_cell.length_b   1.000
_cell.length_c   1.000
_cell.angle_alpha   90.00
_cell.angle_beta   90.00
_cell.angle_gamma   90.00
#
_symmetry.space_group_name_H-M   'P 1'
#
loop_
_entity.id
_entity.type
_entity.pdbx_description
1 polymer ?
#
loop_
_entity_poly.entity_id
_entity_poly.type
_entity_poly.pdbx_seq_one_letter_code
_entity_poly.pdbx_strand_id
1 'polypeptide(L)'
;MFAYQDIVAGVKAAAKTNPIENYSHCQLLNLHSRNLGFQSFHHLQSSLKAVPKDNFNQISTRLMRKVCASKLPSQDSSYFEFWCHADGSFSFYSYWIGWDRFGKEVRLPRPLIGLTSVKGLRKQVDSPIYVLESTKEILAWMFGWKGMAYIPESIARKYFAFHFNKNHLVDKNPNMPLVREQDPFSTGKFCND
;
A
#
# COMPACT_ATOMS: atom_id res chain seq x y z
N MET A 1 6.62 12.06 10.09
CA MET A 1 7.67 12.92 9.51
C MET A 1 8.87 12.05 9.13
N PHE A 2 9.52 12.35 8.01
CA PHE A 2 10.69 11.62 7.53
C PHE A 2 11.95 12.46 7.74
N ALA A 3 13.01 11.84 8.21
CA ALA A 3 14.34 12.43 8.29
C ALA A 3 15.05 12.35 6.93
N TYR A 4 16.13 13.12 6.78
CA TYR A 4 17.02 13.07 5.61
C TYR A 4 17.42 11.63 5.25
N GLN A 5 17.83 10.84 6.24
CA GLN A 5 18.26 9.47 6.04
C GLN A 5 17.13 8.58 5.52
N ASP A 6 15.88 8.84 5.92
CA ASP A 6 14.73 8.08 5.43
C ASP A 6 14.56 8.30 3.91
N ILE A 7 14.68 9.54 3.43
CA ILE A 7 14.55 9.87 1.99
C ILE A 7 15.66 9.21 1.18
N VAL A 8 16.90 9.30 1.66
CA VAL A 8 18.05 8.67 1.01
C VAL A 8 17.90 7.15 0.97
N ALA A 9 17.47 6.54 2.07
CA ALA A 9 17.20 5.10 2.14
C ALA A 9 16.07 4.70 1.20
N GLY A 10 15.00 5.49 1.11
CA GLY A 10 13.89 5.27 0.19
C GLY A 10 14.31 5.28 -1.28
N VAL A 11 15.15 6.24 -1.70
CA VAL A 11 15.68 6.28 -3.07
C VAL A 11 16.56 5.06 -3.36
N LYS A 12 17.42 4.67 -2.41
CA LYS A 12 18.24 3.46 -2.54
C LYS A 12 17.39 2.19 -2.63
N ALA A 13 16.33 2.09 -1.84
CA ALA A 13 15.39 0.97 -1.88
C ALA A 13 14.69 0.92 -3.24
N ALA A 14 14.17 2.04 -3.74
CA ALA A 14 13.55 2.10 -5.07
C ALA A 14 14.53 1.69 -6.19
N ALA A 15 15.77 2.16 -6.14
CA ALA A 15 16.81 1.77 -7.11
C ALA A 15 17.19 0.28 -7.02
N LYS A 16 16.98 -0.37 -5.87
CA LYS A 16 17.20 -1.81 -5.70
C LYS A 16 16.02 -2.63 -6.22
N THR A 17 14.79 -2.21 -5.92
CA THR A 17 13.56 -2.96 -6.28
C THR A 17 13.09 -2.72 -7.70
N ASN A 18 13.58 -1.66 -8.36
CA ASN A 18 13.19 -1.27 -9.71
C ASN A 18 14.38 -1.41 -10.68
N PRO A 19 14.91 -2.62 -10.90
CA PRO A 19 15.97 -2.80 -11.88
C PRO A 19 15.45 -2.47 -13.28
N ILE A 20 16.26 -1.74 -14.04
CA ILE A 20 16.05 -1.49 -15.47
C ILE A 20 17.25 -2.10 -16.19
N GLU A 21 16.99 -2.90 -17.21
CA GLU A 21 18.04 -3.49 -18.03
C GLU A 21 18.95 -2.39 -18.58
N ASN A 22 20.26 -2.65 -18.59
CA ASN A 22 21.31 -1.72 -19.02
C ASN A 22 21.59 -0.52 -18.10
N TYR A 23 20.95 -0.43 -16.93
CA TYR A 23 21.28 0.58 -15.92
C TYR A 23 22.06 -0.04 -14.75
N SER A 24 23.23 0.52 -14.47
CA SER A 24 23.94 0.28 -13.20
C SER A 24 23.17 0.88 -12.01
N HIS A 25 23.46 0.39 -10.81
CA HIS A 25 22.86 0.92 -9.58
C HIS A 25 23.04 2.43 -9.42
N CYS A 26 24.22 2.97 -9.72
CA CYS A 26 24.48 4.41 -9.67
C CYS A 26 23.63 5.21 -10.67
N GLN A 27 23.39 4.66 -11.87
CA GLN A 27 22.51 5.28 -12.86
C GLN A 27 21.04 5.25 -12.39
N LEU A 28 20.59 4.16 -11.76
CA LEU A 28 19.26 4.07 -11.16
C LEU A 28 19.07 5.09 -10.03
N LEU A 29 20.05 5.28 -9.15
CA LEU A 29 19.99 6.31 -8.11
C LEU A 29 19.80 7.71 -8.70
N ASN A 30 20.52 8.01 -9.78
CA ASN A 30 20.37 9.28 -10.50
C ASN A 30 18.99 9.40 -11.16
N LEU A 31 18.49 8.34 -11.80
CA LEU A 31 17.16 8.31 -12.41
C LEU A 31 16.06 8.58 -11.38
N HIS A 32 16.06 7.85 -10.26
CA HIS A 32 15.07 8.05 -9.21
C HIS A 32 15.15 9.44 -8.58
N SER A 33 16.36 10.01 -8.44
CA SER A 33 16.53 11.37 -7.95
C SER A 33 15.98 12.42 -8.93
N ARG A 34 16.12 12.20 -10.24
CA ARG A 34 15.51 13.04 -11.29
C ARG A 34 14.00 13.00 -11.26
N ASN A 35 13.41 11.82 -11.04
CA ASN A 35 11.96 11.68 -10.88
C ASN A 35 11.42 12.44 -9.65
N LEU A 36 12.29 12.72 -8.67
CA LEU A 36 11.96 13.56 -7.51
C LEU A 36 12.17 15.06 -7.74
N GLY A 37 12.78 15.45 -8.88
CA GLY A 37 13.06 16.84 -9.25
C GLY A 37 14.50 17.30 -9.01
N PHE A 38 15.45 16.38 -8.80
CA PHE A 38 16.87 16.70 -8.58
C PHE A 38 17.72 16.33 -9.80
N GLN A 39 18.86 16.99 -10.01
CA GLN A 39 19.72 16.71 -11.16
C GLN A 39 20.42 15.34 -11.09
N SER A 40 20.79 14.93 -9.88
CA SER A 40 21.52 13.69 -9.57
C SER A 40 21.25 13.25 -8.13
N PHE A 41 21.70 12.05 -7.76
CA PHE A 41 21.63 11.57 -6.38
C PHE A 41 22.48 12.41 -5.43
N HIS A 42 23.66 12.85 -5.89
CA HIS A 42 24.48 13.78 -5.12
C HIS A 42 23.76 15.12 -4.89
N HIS A 43 23.13 15.68 -5.94
CA HIS A 43 22.33 16.90 -5.83
C HIS A 43 21.17 16.73 -4.83
N LEU A 44 20.47 15.60 -4.85
CA LEU A 44 19.45 15.28 -3.84
C LEU A 44 20.05 15.31 -2.43
N GLN A 45 21.20 14.67 -2.22
CA GLN A 45 21.82 14.62 -0.90
C GLN A 45 22.28 16.00 -0.40
N SER A 46 22.90 16.81 -1.26
CA SER A 46 23.37 18.15 -0.89
C SER A 46 22.21 19.12 -0.68
N SER A 47 21.21 19.12 -1.58
CA SER A 47 20.03 19.98 -1.45
C SER A 47 19.28 19.69 -0.15
N LEU A 48 19.01 18.42 0.17
CA LEU A 48 18.25 18.08 1.38
C LEU A 48 18.96 18.46 2.69
N LYS A 49 20.30 18.46 2.70
CA LYS A 49 21.07 18.93 3.87
C LYS A 49 20.99 20.44 4.07
N ALA A 50 20.79 21.19 2.99
CA ALA A 50 20.69 22.65 3.01
C ALA A 50 19.28 23.18 3.31
N VAL A 51 18.26 22.31 3.32
CA VAL A 51 16.87 22.71 3.60
C VAL A 51 16.71 23.11 5.08
N PRO A 52 16.14 24.29 5.38
CA PRO A 52 15.81 24.69 6.75
C PRO A 52 14.85 23.69 7.42
N LYS A 53 15.04 23.43 8.72
CA LYS A 53 14.26 22.45 9.47
C LYS A 53 12.76 22.69 9.38
N ASP A 54 12.32 23.95 9.40
CA ASP A 54 10.91 24.34 9.41
C ASP A 54 10.17 23.87 8.14
N ASN A 55 10.84 23.90 6.98
CA ASN A 55 10.28 23.48 5.71
C ASN A 55 10.53 22.00 5.39
N PHE A 56 11.47 21.37 6.09
CA PHE A 56 11.89 20.00 5.79
C PHE A 56 10.76 18.99 5.97
N ASN A 57 9.83 19.22 6.90
CA ASN A 57 8.76 18.29 7.24
C ASN A 57 7.79 18.08 6.06
N GLN A 58 7.38 19.19 5.44
CA GLN A 58 6.48 19.16 4.29
C GLN A 58 7.19 18.58 3.06
N ILE A 59 8.44 19.00 2.83
CA ILE A 59 9.25 18.55 1.69
C ILE A 59 9.52 17.03 1.79
N SER A 60 9.98 16.56 2.95
CA SER A 60 10.30 15.14 3.17
C SER A 60 9.07 14.24 3.01
N THR A 61 7.91 14.69 3.49
CA THR A 61 6.64 13.95 3.34
C THR A 61 6.22 13.86 1.87
N ARG A 62 6.35 14.96 1.11
CA ARG A 62 6.04 14.98 -0.33
C ARG A 62 6.99 14.09 -1.13
N LEU A 63 8.29 14.13 -0.81
CA LEU A 63 9.30 13.31 -1.46
C LEU A 63 9.08 11.83 -1.18
N MET A 64 8.84 11.46 0.08
CA MET A 64 8.61 10.06 0.43
C MET A 64 7.33 9.52 -0.24
N ARG A 65 6.27 10.32 -0.34
CA ARG A 65 5.06 9.94 -1.08
C ARG A 65 5.39 9.55 -2.54
N LYS A 66 6.24 10.32 -3.23
CA LYS A 66 6.69 10.01 -4.59
C LYS A 66 7.59 8.77 -4.66
N VAL A 67 8.46 8.59 -3.66
CA VAL A 67 9.29 7.37 -3.54
C VAL A 67 8.40 6.14 -3.41
N CYS A 68 7.47 6.11 -2.45
CA CYS A 68 6.55 5.00 -2.24
C CYS A 68 5.64 4.74 -3.46
N ALA A 69 5.26 5.78 -4.20
CA ALA A 69 4.47 5.66 -5.43
C ALA A 69 5.25 5.10 -6.63
N SER A 70 6.59 5.17 -6.60
CA SER A 70 7.44 4.66 -7.69
C SER A 70 8.09 3.32 -7.35
N LYS A 71 8.41 3.07 -6.08
CA LYS A 71 8.96 1.82 -5.57
C LYS A 71 8.10 0.63 -5.98
N LEU A 72 8.73 -0.49 -6.31
CA LEU A 72 8.09 -1.77 -6.59
C LEU A 72 8.23 -2.70 -5.37
N PRO A 73 7.27 -3.60 -5.13
CA PRO A 73 7.38 -4.62 -4.09
C PRO A 73 8.59 -5.54 -4.33
N SER A 74 9.24 -5.98 -3.26
CA SER A 74 10.21 -7.08 -3.34
C SER A 74 9.51 -8.38 -3.76
N GLN A 75 10.25 -9.28 -4.40
CA GLN A 75 9.77 -10.64 -4.70
C GLN A 75 9.92 -11.61 -3.52
N ASP A 76 10.70 -11.24 -2.51
CA ASP A 76 11.02 -12.10 -1.37
C ASP A 76 9.92 -12.15 -0.30
N SER A 77 8.77 -11.51 -0.53
CA SER A 77 7.71 -11.39 0.47
C SER A 77 6.33 -11.32 -0.16
N SER A 78 5.33 -11.86 0.53
CA SER A 78 3.93 -11.64 0.18
C SER A 78 3.50 -10.22 0.57
N TYR A 79 2.75 -9.57 -0.32
CA TYR A 79 2.16 -8.26 -0.09
C TYR A 79 0.65 -8.38 0.00
N PHE A 80 0.04 -7.43 0.70
CA PHE A 80 -1.40 -7.29 0.86
C PHE A 80 -1.81 -5.92 0.36
N GLU A 81 -2.90 -5.89 -0.40
CA GLU A 81 -3.49 -4.65 -0.90
C GLU A 81 -4.49 -4.10 0.13
N PHE A 82 -4.27 -2.85 0.52
CA PHE A 82 -5.17 -2.07 1.38
C PHE A 82 -5.55 -0.78 0.68
N TRP A 83 -6.75 -0.29 1.00
CA TRP A 83 -7.25 1.00 0.58
C TRP A 83 -7.60 1.83 1.82
N CYS A 84 -7.04 3.03 1.93
CA CYS A 84 -7.43 3.99 2.97
C CYS A 84 -8.33 5.06 2.35
N HIS A 85 -9.57 5.10 2.81
CA HIS A 85 -10.59 6.02 2.33
C HIS A 85 -10.44 7.42 2.95
N ALA A 86 -11.13 8.38 2.37
CA ALA A 86 -11.10 9.77 2.81
C ALA A 86 -11.61 9.96 4.25
N ASP A 87 -12.60 9.16 4.64
CA ASP A 87 -13.16 9.11 6.00
C ASP A 87 -12.26 8.40 7.03
N GLY A 88 -11.14 7.82 6.58
CA GLY A 88 -10.22 7.06 7.42
C GLY A 88 -10.57 5.58 7.59
N SER A 89 -11.65 5.11 6.98
CA SER A 89 -11.96 3.68 6.92
C SER A 89 -10.98 2.93 6.00
N PHE A 90 -10.89 1.61 6.20
CA PHE A 90 -10.00 0.75 5.43
C PHE A 90 -10.77 -0.38 4.73
N SER A 91 -10.40 -0.61 3.48
CA SER A 91 -10.77 -1.82 2.74
C SER A 91 -9.51 -2.57 2.32
N PHE A 92 -9.65 -3.83 1.92
CA PHE A 92 -8.53 -4.64 1.50
C PHE A 92 -8.99 -5.71 0.52
N TYR A 93 -8.08 -6.08 -0.39
CA TYR A 93 -8.31 -7.22 -1.26
C TYR A 93 -8.38 -8.50 -0.42
N SER A 94 -9.49 -9.22 -0.53
CA SER A 94 -9.88 -10.19 0.50
C SER A 94 -10.40 -11.51 -0.08
N TYR A 95 -10.32 -12.55 0.75
CA TYR A 95 -10.99 -13.83 0.50
C TYR A 95 -11.98 -14.14 1.62
N TRP A 96 -13.06 -14.82 1.25
CA TRP A 96 -14.09 -15.30 2.15
C TRP A 96 -13.57 -16.51 2.95
N ILE A 97 -13.89 -16.56 4.25
CA ILE A 97 -13.53 -17.68 5.15
C ILE A 97 -14.73 -18.31 5.86
N GLY A 98 -15.93 -17.75 5.71
CA GLY A 98 -17.11 -18.23 6.41
C GLY A 98 -18.18 -17.17 6.59
N TRP A 99 -19.27 -17.57 7.23
CA TRP A 99 -20.33 -16.67 7.70
C TRP A 99 -20.25 -16.54 9.22
N ASP A 100 -20.61 -15.38 9.76
CA ASP A 100 -20.81 -15.23 11.20
C ASP A 100 -22.23 -15.68 11.62
N ARG A 101 -22.48 -15.68 12.93
CA ARG A 101 -23.79 -16.06 13.51
C ARG A 101 -24.95 -15.16 13.06
N PHE A 102 -24.65 -13.99 12.51
CA PHE A 102 -25.62 -13.01 12.02
C PHE A 102 -25.80 -13.09 10.50
N GLY A 103 -25.16 -14.06 9.82
CA GLY A 103 -25.25 -14.23 8.38
C GLY A 103 -24.35 -13.28 7.58
N LYS A 104 -23.39 -12.59 8.20
CA LYS A 104 -22.45 -11.70 7.50
C LYS A 104 -21.23 -12.45 7.02
N GLU A 105 -20.69 -12.03 5.88
CA GLU A 105 -19.42 -12.56 5.39
C GLU A 105 -18.26 -12.23 6.33
N VAL A 106 -17.50 -13.26 6.69
CA VAL A 106 -16.21 -13.11 7.35
C VAL A 106 -15.12 -13.23 6.30
N ARG A 107 -14.33 -12.16 6.13
CA ARG A 107 -13.27 -12.07 5.11
C ARG A 107 -11.93 -11.68 5.71
N LEU A 108 -10.86 -12.26 5.17
CA LEU A 108 -9.47 -12.00 5.52
C LEU A 108 -8.71 -11.32 4.37
N PRO A 109 -7.68 -10.51 4.65
CA PRO A 109 -6.76 -10.01 3.63
C PRO A 109 -6.09 -11.15 2.86
N ARG A 110 -6.10 -11.05 1.52
CA ARG A 110 -5.51 -12.06 0.63
C ARG A 110 -4.07 -11.67 0.28
N PRO A 111 -3.09 -12.59 0.39
CA PRO A 111 -1.74 -12.34 -0.09
C PRO A 111 -1.70 -12.27 -1.63
N LEU A 112 -0.84 -11.42 -2.15
CA LEU A 112 -0.62 -11.17 -3.57
C LEU A 112 0.86 -11.30 -3.94
N ILE A 113 1.11 -11.68 -5.20
CA ILE A 113 2.41 -11.45 -5.85
C ILE A 113 2.51 -9.96 -6.15
N GLY A 114 3.10 -9.21 -5.22
CA GLY A 114 3.08 -7.75 -5.22
C GLY A 114 3.60 -7.13 -6.52
N LEU A 115 4.73 -7.62 -7.05
CA LEU A 115 5.39 -7.01 -8.21
C LEU A 115 4.49 -6.97 -9.46
N THR A 116 3.96 -8.13 -9.86
CA THR A 116 3.12 -8.25 -11.07
C THR A 116 1.84 -7.45 -10.91
N SER A 117 1.22 -7.52 -9.72
CA SER A 117 -0.02 -6.84 -9.41
C SER A 117 0.13 -5.31 -9.44
N VAL A 118 1.15 -4.76 -8.78
CA VAL A 118 1.45 -3.31 -8.79
C VAL A 118 1.76 -2.81 -10.20
N LYS A 119 2.55 -3.55 -10.99
CA LYS A 119 2.85 -3.18 -12.38
C LYS A 119 1.59 -3.15 -13.26
N GLY A 120 0.68 -4.11 -13.08
CA GLY A 120 -0.57 -4.17 -13.81
C GLY A 120 -1.49 -3.00 -13.46
N LEU A 121 -1.76 -2.81 -12.17
CA LEU A 121 -2.68 -1.78 -11.72
C LEU A 121 -2.17 -0.37 -12.05
N ARG A 122 -0.87 -0.06 -11.88
CA ARG A 122 -0.31 1.25 -12.23
C ARG A 122 -0.42 1.60 -13.73
N LYS A 123 -0.72 0.63 -14.60
CA LYS A 123 -1.03 0.89 -16.03
C LYS A 123 -2.51 1.13 -16.28
N GLN A 124 -3.38 0.72 -15.36
CA GLN A 124 -4.84 0.73 -15.51
C GLN A 124 -5.50 1.88 -14.74
N VAL A 125 -4.91 2.29 -13.62
CA VAL A 125 -5.45 3.34 -12.77
C VAL A 125 -4.54 4.56 -12.77
N ASP A 126 -5.15 5.74 -12.87
CA ASP A 126 -4.44 7.02 -12.78
C ASP A 126 -4.05 7.38 -11.33
N SER A 127 -4.69 6.73 -10.35
CA SER A 127 -4.42 6.96 -8.94
C SER A 127 -3.11 6.30 -8.50
N PRO A 128 -2.29 6.97 -7.66
CA PRO A 128 -1.02 6.42 -7.20
C PRO A 128 -1.24 5.17 -6.32
N ILE A 129 -0.47 4.12 -6.62
CA ILE A 129 -0.41 2.90 -5.81
C ILE A 129 0.90 2.91 -5.03
N TYR A 130 0.81 2.94 -3.71
CA TYR A 130 1.98 3.03 -2.84
C TYR A 130 2.51 1.65 -2.47
N VAL A 131 3.83 1.52 -2.33
CA VAL A 131 4.47 0.37 -1.69
C VAL A 131 5.05 0.84 -0.36
N LEU A 132 4.50 0.33 0.75
CA LEU A 132 4.78 0.81 2.11
C LEU A 132 5.48 -0.29 2.91
N GLU A 133 6.74 -0.07 3.25
CA GLU A 133 7.63 -1.09 3.85
C GLU A 133 8.24 -0.64 5.18
N SER A 134 7.73 0.46 5.73
CA SER A 134 8.12 0.93 7.05
C SER A 134 6.92 1.46 7.83
N THR A 135 7.06 1.49 9.15
CA THR A 135 6.08 2.09 10.06
C THR A 135 5.81 3.55 9.71
N LYS A 136 6.85 4.33 9.38
CA LYS A 136 6.69 5.75 9.03
C LYS A 136 5.89 5.93 7.74
N GLU A 137 6.11 5.07 6.75
CA GLU A 137 5.38 5.06 5.48
C GLU A 137 3.89 4.77 5.69
N ILE A 138 3.56 3.77 6.52
CA ILE A 138 2.16 3.45 6.85
C ILE A 138 1.46 4.59 7.56
N LEU A 139 2.08 5.17 8.59
CA LEU A 139 1.46 6.28 9.33
C LEU A 139 1.24 7.49 8.41
N ALA A 140 2.22 7.82 7.55
CA ALA A 140 2.07 8.91 6.60
C ALA A 140 0.95 8.65 5.58
N TRP A 141 0.77 7.40 5.15
CA TRP A 141 -0.32 7.01 4.28
C TRP A 141 -1.69 7.06 4.98
N MET A 142 -1.82 6.47 6.16
CA MET A 142 -3.07 6.44 6.94
C MET A 142 -3.58 7.83 7.29
N PHE A 143 -2.70 8.76 7.64
CA PHE A 143 -3.10 10.08 8.14
C PHE A 143 -2.92 11.23 7.14
N GLY A 144 -2.49 10.94 5.92
CA GLY A 144 -2.22 12.00 4.93
C GLY A 144 -2.42 11.59 3.48
N TRP A 145 -1.66 10.60 2.99
CA TRP A 145 -1.63 10.32 1.55
C TRP A 145 -2.90 9.64 1.04
N LYS A 146 -3.46 8.73 1.85
CA LYS A 146 -4.67 7.92 1.55
C LYS A 146 -4.53 7.10 0.26
N GLY A 147 -5.60 6.44 -0.18
CA GLY A 147 -5.64 5.65 -1.43
C GLY A 147 -5.07 4.24 -1.28
N MET A 148 -4.69 3.63 -2.40
CA MET A 148 -4.24 2.23 -2.47
C MET A 148 -2.79 2.05 -2.03
N ALA A 149 -2.52 1.02 -1.22
CA ALA A 149 -1.19 0.64 -0.79
C ALA A 149 -0.97 -0.87 -0.77
N TYR A 150 0.24 -1.28 -1.12
CA TYR A 150 0.77 -2.64 -0.96
C TYR A 150 1.69 -2.66 0.25
N ILE A 151 1.40 -3.56 1.17
CA ILE A 151 2.06 -3.65 2.47
C ILE A 151 2.58 -5.09 2.65
N PRO A 152 3.86 -5.30 2.99
CA PRO A 152 4.39 -6.64 3.23
C PRO A 152 3.76 -7.24 4.49
N GLU A 153 3.65 -8.56 4.51
CA GLU A 153 2.93 -9.31 5.57
C GLU A 153 3.29 -8.89 6.99
N SER A 154 4.59 -8.79 7.29
CA SER A 154 5.11 -8.48 8.63
C SER A 154 4.55 -7.16 9.17
N ILE A 155 4.37 -6.18 8.29
CA ILE A 155 3.86 -4.86 8.65
C ILE A 155 2.33 -4.84 8.59
N ALA A 156 1.73 -5.49 7.59
CA ALA A 156 0.29 -5.62 7.46
C ALA A 156 -0.32 -6.24 8.72
N ARG A 157 0.25 -7.35 9.21
CA ARG A 157 -0.20 -8.00 10.44
C ARG A 157 0.00 -7.16 11.69
N LYS A 158 1.02 -6.30 11.72
CA LYS A 158 1.27 -5.40 12.86
C LYS A 158 0.20 -4.31 12.96
N TYR A 159 -0.16 -3.67 11.84
CA TYR A 159 -1.09 -2.52 11.84
C TYR A 159 -2.55 -2.90 11.65
N PHE A 160 -2.81 -4.03 10.99
CA PHE A 160 -4.16 -4.49 10.63
C PHE A 160 -4.47 -5.84 11.26
N ALA A 161 -3.88 -6.15 12.43
CA ALA A 161 -4.01 -7.45 13.12
C ALA A 161 -5.47 -7.92 13.23
N PHE A 162 -6.38 -7.02 13.56
CA PHE A 162 -7.81 -7.30 13.66
C PHE A 162 -8.41 -7.88 12.38
N HIS A 163 -7.92 -7.46 11.20
CA HIS A 163 -8.39 -7.96 9.93
C HIS A 163 -7.89 -9.37 9.60
N PHE A 164 -6.76 -9.79 10.19
CA PHE A 164 -6.21 -11.14 10.03
C PHE A 164 -6.77 -12.14 11.04
N ASN A 165 -7.22 -11.67 12.19
CA ASN A 165 -7.62 -12.52 13.31
C ASN A 165 -9.14 -12.66 13.40
N LYS A 166 -9.78 -13.21 12.37
CA LYS A 166 -11.25 -13.34 12.31
C LYS A 166 -11.80 -14.77 12.34
N ASN A 167 -10.95 -15.79 12.44
CA ASN A 167 -11.40 -17.19 12.46
C ASN A 167 -12.41 -17.47 13.58
N HIS A 168 -12.29 -16.77 14.71
CA HIS A 168 -13.22 -16.89 15.84
C HIS A 168 -14.62 -16.31 15.57
N LEU A 169 -14.79 -15.53 14.50
CA LEU A 169 -16.08 -14.98 14.08
C LEU A 169 -16.87 -15.93 13.18
N VAL A 170 -16.20 -16.95 12.61
CA VAL A 170 -16.85 -17.92 11.72
C VAL A 170 -17.70 -18.87 12.55
N ASP A 171 -18.99 -18.92 12.24
CA ASP A 171 -19.91 -19.88 12.80
C ASP A 171 -19.81 -21.22 12.03
N LYS A 172 -19.77 -22.33 12.78
CA LYS A 172 -19.78 -23.68 12.19
C LYS A 172 -21.16 -24.04 11.63
N ASN A 173 -22.22 -23.47 12.18
CA ASN A 173 -23.61 -23.71 11.80
C ASN A 173 -24.31 -22.36 11.55
N PRO A 174 -23.91 -21.62 10.49
CA PRO A 174 -24.46 -20.30 10.24
C PRO A 174 -25.97 -20.35 9.96
N ASN A 175 -26.67 -19.29 10.38
CA ASN A 175 -28.10 -19.15 10.12
C ASN A 175 -28.34 -18.86 8.63
N MET A 176 -28.53 -19.92 7.85
CA MET A 176 -28.68 -19.83 6.39
C MET A 176 -29.85 -18.95 5.91
N PRO A 177 -31.01 -18.90 6.61
CA PRO A 177 -32.01 -17.88 6.34
C PRO A 177 -31.47 -16.44 6.37
N LEU A 178 -30.71 -16.05 7.42
CA LEU A 178 -30.10 -14.71 7.51
C LEU A 178 -29.03 -14.47 6.45
N VAL A 179 -28.22 -15.49 6.15
CA VAL A 179 -27.22 -15.42 5.07
C VAL A 179 -27.90 -15.09 3.75
N ARG A 180 -28.99 -15.79 3.43
CA ARG A 180 -29.75 -15.54 2.20
C ARG A 180 -30.33 -14.14 2.20
N GLU A 181 -30.94 -13.67 3.28
CA GLU A 181 -31.49 -12.31 3.33
C GLU A 181 -30.44 -11.21 3.07
N GLN A 182 -29.19 -11.44 3.49
CA GLN A 182 -28.09 -10.50 3.31
C GLN A 182 -27.31 -10.68 2.01
N ASP A 183 -27.55 -11.76 1.27
CA ASP A 183 -26.91 -12.00 -0.01
C ASP A 183 -27.51 -11.05 -1.07
N PRO A 184 -26.71 -10.12 -1.62
CA PRO A 184 -27.18 -9.18 -2.64
C PRO A 184 -27.65 -9.87 -3.93
N PHE A 185 -27.39 -11.17 -4.10
CA PHE A 185 -27.80 -11.96 -5.26
C PHE A 185 -29.01 -12.88 -5.01
N SER A 186 -29.45 -13.05 -3.76
CA SER A 186 -30.55 -13.97 -3.43
C SER A 186 -31.94 -13.35 -3.65
N THR A 187 -32.06 -12.04 -3.45
CA THR A 187 -33.25 -11.28 -3.81
C THR A 187 -33.11 -10.95 -5.28
N GLY A 188 -33.81 -11.66 -6.17
CA GLY A 188 -33.81 -11.43 -7.61
C GLY A 188 -34.37 -10.07 -8.07
N LYS A 189 -33.94 -8.96 -7.45
CA LYS A 189 -34.16 -7.59 -7.91
C LYS A 189 -33.01 -7.17 -8.83
N PHE A 190 -32.80 -7.94 -9.89
CA PHE A 190 -32.15 -7.40 -11.08
C PHE A 190 -33.26 -6.95 -12.03
N CYS A 191 -33.23 -5.66 -12.36
CA CYS A 191 -34.11 -4.96 -13.31
C CYS A 191 -35.57 -4.80 -12.86
N ASN A 192 -35.89 -3.64 -12.26
CA ASN A 192 -37.04 -2.88 -12.74
C ASN A 192 -36.45 -1.76 -13.58
N ASP A 193 -36.82 -1.74 -14.86
CA ASP A 193 -36.51 -0.69 -15.83
C ASP A 193 -36.95 0.70 -15.35
#